data_AF-A0A495SS88-F1
#
_entry.id   AF-A0A495SS88-F1
#
_cell.length_a   1.000
_cell.length_b   1.000
_cell.length_c   1.000
_cell.angle_alpha   90.00
_cell.angle_beta   90.00
_cell.angle_gamma   90.00
#
_symmetry.space_group_name_H-M   'P 1'
#
loop_
_entity.id
_entity.type
_entity.pdbx_description
1 polymer ?
#
loop_
_entity_poly.entity_id
_entity_poly.type
_entity_poly.pdbx_seq_one_letter_code
_entity_poly.pdbx_strand_id
1 'polypeptide(L)' 'MSDAFDQELRGQLADARRQRASALAAGDEDGAQAYGGRVTQLLRIAGQYGIEVEPVVEEQED' A
#
# COMPACT_ATOMS: atom_id res chain seq x y z
N MET A 1 4.43 -18.69 -9.12
CA MET A 1 3.48 -17.94 -8.25
C MET A 1 2.15 -17.83 -9.00
N SER A 2 1.01 -17.76 -8.33
CA SER A 2 -0.30 -17.74 -9.01
C SER A 2 -0.67 -16.30 -9.38
N ASP A 3 -1.15 -16.10 -10.62
CA ASP A 3 -1.68 -14.82 -11.10
C ASP A 3 -2.78 -14.25 -10.18
N ALA A 4 -3.54 -15.12 -9.52
CA ALA A 4 -4.59 -14.71 -8.58
C ALA A 4 -4.01 -14.02 -7.33
N PHE A 5 -2.89 -14.52 -6.81
CA PHE A 5 -2.23 -13.91 -5.64
C PHE A 5 -1.64 -12.54 -5.99
N ASP A 6 -1.01 -12.41 -7.17
CA ASP A 6 -0.48 -11.13 -7.64
C ASP A 6 -1.59 -10.08 -7.79
N GLN A 7 -2.69 -10.44 -8.48
CA GLN A 7 -3.83 -9.54 -8.63
C GLN A 7 -4.46 -9.14 -7.29
N GLU A 8 -4.61 -10.08 -6.36
CA GLU A 8 -5.14 -9.78 -5.04
C GLU A 8 -4.22 -8.84 -4.25
N LEU A 9 -2.91 -9.10 -4.24
CA LEU A 9 -1.94 -8.25 -3.56
C LEU A 9 -1.97 -6.82 -4.11
N ARG A 10 -2.00 -6.67 -5.44
CA ARG A 10 -2.11 -5.37 -6.12
C ARG A 10 -3.41 -4.65 -5.77
N GLY A 11 -4.53 -5.37 -5.73
CA GLY A 11 -5.83 -4.84 -5.31
C GLY A 11 -5.79 -4.31 -3.87
N GLN A 12 -5.31 -5.14 -2.93
CA GLN A 12 -5.20 -4.75 -1.53
C GLN A 12 -4.26 -3.55 -1.33
N LEU A 13 -3.16 -3.46 -2.10
CA LEU A 13 -2.24 -2.34 -2.04
C LEU A 13 -2.88 -1.05 -2.55
N ALA A 14 -3.58 -1.10 -3.68
CA ALA A 14 -4.31 0.03 -4.22
C ALA A 14 -5.39 0.51 -3.23
N ASP A 15 -6.11 -0.42 -2.60
CA ASP A 15 -7.16 -0.10 -1.63
C ASP A 15 -6.60 0.54 -0.36
N ALA A 16 -5.49 0.03 0.16
CA ALA A 16 -4.82 0.59 1.34
C ALA A 16 -4.31 2.02 1.07
N ARG A 17 -3.76 2.27 -0.12
CA ARG A 17 -3.32 3.60 -0.55
C ARG A 17 -4.50 4.58 -0.62
N ARG A 18 -5.63 4.19 -1.22
CA ARG A 18 -6.84 5.03 -1.28
C ARG A 18 -7.41 5.33 0.10
N GLN A 19 -7.45 4.33 0.98
CA GLN A 19 -7.92 4.51 2.36
C GLN A 19 -7.01 5.45 3.16
N ARG A 20 -5.69 5.32 3.03
CA ARG A 20 -4.72 6.27 3.64
C ARG A 20 -4.97 7.70 3.16
N ALA A 21 -5.11 7.91 1.86
CA ALA A 21 -5.38 9.22 1.30
C ALA A 21 -6.72 9.79 1.80
N SER A 22 -7.75 8.95 1.91
CA SER A 22 -9.05 9.35 2.47
C SER A 22 -8.96 9.72 3.95
N ALA A 23 -8.19 8.98 4.76
CA ALA A 23 -7.99 9.28 6.17
C ALA A 23 -7.24 10.60 6.36
N LEU A 24 -6.18 10.82 5.58
CA LEU A 24 -5.45 12.10 5.55
C LEU A 24 -6.37 13.27 5.17
N ALA A 25 -7.20 13.11 4.14
CA ALA A 25 -8.14 14.14 3.71
C ALA A 25 -9.22 14.44 4.77
N ALA A 26 -9.54 13.47 5.61
CA ALA A 26 -10.50 13.61 6.72
C ALA A 26 -9.87 14.13 8.02
N GLY A 27 -8.54 14.29 8.08
CA GLY A 27 -7.83 14.59 9.33
C GLY A 27 -7.81 13.42 10.33
N ASP A 28 -8.07 12.20 9.86
CA ASP A 28 -7.99 10.97 10.65
C ASP A 28 -6.54 10.46 10.67
N GLU A 29 -5.75 10.99 11.61
CA GLU A 29 -4.33 10.68 11.76
C GLU A 29 -4.10 9.20 12.13
N ASP A 30 -4.93 8.65 13.04
CA ASP A 30 -4.87 7.25 13.46
C ASP A 30 -5.16 6.32 12.27
N GLY A 31 -6.19 6.63 11.48
CA GLY A 31 -6.51 5.90 10.25
C GLY A 31 -5.40 6.00 9.22
N ALA A 32 -4.84 7.19 9.01
CA ALA A 32 -3.73 7.41 8.08
C ALA A 32 -2.50 6.58 8.48
N GLN A 33 -2.18 6.52 9.77
CA GLN A 33 -1.08 5.69 10.28
C GLN A 33 -1.37 4.19 10.11
N ALA A 34 -2.58 3.73 10.43
CA ALA A 34 -2.97 2.33 10.28
C ALA A 34 -2.87 1.86 8.81
N TYR A 35 -3.40 2.66 7.88
CA TYR A 35 -3.30 2.34 6.45
C TYR A 35 -1.88 2.48 5.92
N GLY A 36 -1.08 3.40 6.44
CA GLY A 36 0.35 3.48 6.17
C GLY A 36 1.09 2.20 6.53
N GLY A 37 0.87 1.66 7.74
CA GLY A 37 1.45 0.38 8.15
C GLY A 37 1.04 -0.78 7.24
N ARG A 38 -0.23 -0.81 6.80
CA ARG A 38 -0.72 -1.82 5.85
C ARG A 38 -0.03 -1.72 4.49
N VAL A 39 0.15 -0.51 3.96
CA VAL A 39 0.90 -0.28 2.70
C VAL A 39 2.32 -0.83 2.83
N THR A 40 3.04 -0.48 3.90
CA THR A 40 4.41 -0.97 4.14
C THR A 40 4.48 -2.50 4.20
N GLN A 41 3.52 -3.14 4.86
CA GLN A 41 3.46 -4.60 4.95
C GLN A 41 3.25 -5.25 3.58
N LEU A 42 2.31 -4.72 2.78
CA LEU A 42 2.00 -5.25 1.45
C LEU A 42 3.18 -5.08 0.48
N LEU A 43 3.90 -3.95 0.54
CA LEU A 43 5.12 -3.74 -0.24
C LEU A 43 6.22 -4.74 0.12
N ARG A 44 6.40 -5.02 1.41
CA ARG A 44 7.37 -6.04 1.87
C ARG A 44 7.02 -7.43 1.33
N ILE A 45 5.73 -7.80 1.36
CA ILE A 45 5.25 -9.06 0.80
C ILE A 45 5.51 -9.11 -0.71
N ALA A 46 5.23 -8.03 -1.44
CA ALA A 46 5.50 -7.94 -2.87
C ALA A 46 6.99 -8.19 -3.18
N GLY A 47 7.89 -7.50 -2.46
CA GLY A 47 9.34 -7.67 -2.61
C GLY A 47 9.83 -9.08 -2.28
N GLN A 48 9.32 -9.71 -1.21
CA GLN A 48 9.66 -11.08 -0.84
C GLN A 48 9.31 -12.10 -1.95
N TYR A 49 8.26 -11.80 -2.71
CA TYR A 49 7.70 -12.68 -3.71
C TYR A 49 8.04 -12.28 -5.16
N GLY A 50 8.84 -11.23 -5.35
CA GLY A 50 9.24 -10.74 -6.67
C GLY A 50 8.10 -10.13 -7.48
N ILE A 51 7.06 -9.62 -6.81
CA ILE A 51 5.94 -8.95 -7.46
C ILE A 51 6.31 -7.48 -7.66
N GLU A 52 6.34 -7.06 -8.91
CA GLU A 52 6.52 -5.65 -9.26
C GLU A 52 5.23 -4.87 -8.98
N VAL A 53 5.35 -3.82 -8.19
CA VAL A 53 4.29 -2.88 -7.85
C VAL A 53 4.78 -1.47 -8.11
N GLU A 54 3.92 -0.62 -8.68
CA GLU A 54 4.28 0.78 -8.90
C GLU A 54 4.53 1.48 -7.55
N PRO A 55 5.68 2.16 -7.39
CA PRO A 55 5.87 3.04 -6.25
C PRO A 55 4.87 4.19 -6.37
N VAL A 56 4.18 4.51 -5.28
CA VAL A 56 3.47 5.81 -5.24
C VAL A 56 4.54 6.84 -5.02
N VAL A 57 4.52 7.88 -5.84
CA VAL A 57 5.46 8.99 -5.79
C VAL A 57 5.18 9.85 -4.53
N GLU A 58 5.41 9.30 -3.34
CA GLU A 58 5.44 9.99 -2.05
C GLU A 58 6.63 9.49 -1.19
N GLU A 59 7.69 9.00 -1.83
CA GLU A 59 8.96 8.66 -1.17
C GLU A 59 10.11 9.44 -1.84
N GLN A 60 10.10 10.75 -1.66
CA GLN A 60 11.29 11.60 -1.70
C GLN A 60 11.19 12.52 -0.47
N GLU A 61 11.53 11.98 0.69
CA GLU A 61 12.11 12.79 1.75
C GLU A 61 13.63 12.74 1.53
N ASP A 62 14.19 13.88 1.11
CA ASP A 62 15.64 14.15 1.08
C ASP A 62 16.26 14.06 2.48
#